data_AF-A0A2E7A9P4-F1
#
_entry.id   AF-A0A2E7A9P4-F1
#
_cell.length_a   1.000
_cell.length_b   1.000
_cell.length_c   1.000
_cell.angle_alpha   90.00
_cell.angle_beta   90.00
_cell.angle_gamma   90.00
#
_symmetry.space_group_name_H-M   'P 1'
#
loop_
_entity.id
_entity.type
_entity.pdbx_description
1 polymer ?
#
loop_
_entity_poly.entity_id
_entity_poly.type
_entity_poly.pdbx_seq_one_letter_code
_entity_poly.pdbx_strand_id
1 'polypeptide(L)'
;MRRYTLILLLLFFTVACSTDKTETSASETDVTEINATETSTSETDATEAADNQNEPPNKPVFIVQSSHPQIDCLNAMFDKFVNVFGMYVIATPEAPLEYVQHTANVLAQYLDNDEDGVPDDLKVHQYLVDGNFVVPVWGEEDREIFFEGARGTFCEDNVGFRASMYYDHDRWALGGVGTARNWDTNLEEVWHVVSSGWYRVYPVYFGDWSSKLTEAMDTARGGLFREVPSQYPNNAWYSYDDDTCTYGCQVHEYFYWALMANIGALDPKLTDKCHESRQEWHVCTAADLERTDPLVFDLLNNYGFKLPTRIPDGSYQDWTKASPDNEHADDEHADNEHADDEHSDAGGSNKIGYARFSEEERARLAKNTRTPDLAIMSQHPTIDCLNGTFDKFVNVFGMYVMGTPETPESRVNHSAGVLAQYLDNDEDGSVDDIAVLNFLVGINRVVPIWTQQDSETFYSATDRGASCEEKVSFGASMFLEDKWAFGGITSAGHWDTNLEEIWHIITKGFDHMYPYYFGVRPGLSRIGEAVDAARGGRFQEAPDKYPDESWYRFYDPTCGYDCQIYEYFYWILMANIGALDPKHTDKCESSKDEWPICTKAELKQRDKLAYELLNNEGFRLPTRIPDGNYQPSQQ
;
A
#
# COMPACT_ATOMS: atom_id res chain seq x y z
N MET A 1 -27.14 24.45 -9.86
CA MET A 1 -28.52 24.27 -10.37
C MET A 1 -28.54 23.17 -11.43
N ARG A 2 -28.75 21.92 -11.02
CA ARG A 2 -29.20 20.79 -11.86
C ARG A 2 -29.88 19.80 -10.91
N ARG A 3 -31.14 19.48 -11.21
CA ARG A 3 -32.04 18.67 -10.39
C ARG A 3 -31.84 17.20 -10.76
N TYR A 4 -31.50 16.34 -9.81
CA TYR A 4 -31.68 14.90 -9.96
C TYR A 4 -33.02 14.51 -9.32
N THR A 5 -33.91 13.94 -10.12
CA THR A 5 -35.19 13.40 -9.69
C THR A 5 -34.96 11.95 -9.31
N LEU A 6 -34.98 11.65 -8.00
CA LEU A 6 -34.89 10.29 -7.47
C LEU A 6 -36.24 9.58 -7.73
N ILE A 7 -36.23 8.52 -8.53
CA ILE A 7 -37.40 7.64 -8.69
C ILE A 7 -37.34 6.60 -7.57
N LEU A 8 -38.26 6.76 -6.63
CA LEU A 8 -38.52 5.84 -5.52
C LEU A 8 -39.35 4.65 -6.04
N LEU A 9 -38.74 3.46 -6.12
CA LEU A 9 -39.46 2.21 -6.41
C LEU A 9 -39.74 1.47 -5.10
N LEU A 10 -40.92 1.76 -4.54
CA LEU A 10 -41.59 0.95 -3.52
C LEU A 10 -42.09 -0.35 -4.16
N LEU A 11 -41.65 -1.51 -3.67
CA LEU A 11 -42.32 -2.78 -3.93
C LEU A 11 -42.65 -3.48 -2.60
N PHE A 12 -43.95 -3.57 -2.37
CA PHE A 12 -44.61 -4.24 -1.26
C PHE A 12 -44.49 -5.78 -1.37
N PHE A 13 -44.35 -6.41 -0.20
CA PHE A 13 -44.53 -7.82 0.08
C PHE A 13 -45.78 -8.45 -0.56
N THR A 14 -45.67 -9.69 -1.06
CA THR A 14 -46.66 -10.75 -0.76
C THR A 14 -46.00 -12.14 -0.77
N VAL A 15 -46.38 -12.92 0.25
CA VAL A 15 -46.13 -14.36 0.44
C VAL A 15 -47.08 -15.18 -0.43
N ALA A 16 -46.60 -16.26 -1.06
CA ALA A 16 -47.43 -17.44 -1.36
C ALA A 16 -46.57 -18.70 -1.57
N CYS A 17 -46.85 -19.73 -0.76
CA CYS A 17 -46.44 -21.11 -0.97
C CYS A 17 -47.15 -21.73 -2.19
N SER A 18 -46.47 -22.62 -2.93
CA SER A 18 -47.09 -23.88 -3.36
C SER A 18 -46.04 -24.91 -3.79
N THR A 19 -46.28 -26.13 -3.33
CA THR A 19 -45.55 -27.38 -3.51
C THR A 19 -45.82 -28.07 -4.86
N ASP A 20 -44.91 -29.00 -5.15
CA ASP A 20 -45.10 -30.35 -5.71
C ASP A 20 -44.88 -30.62 -7.22
N LYS A 21 -43.88 -31.49 -7.46
CA LYS A 21 -43.95 -32.83 -8.09
C LYS A 21 -43.44 -33.09 -9.53
N THR A 22 -42.34 -33.87 -9.53
CA THR A 22 -42.06 -35.18 -10.18
C THR A 22 -41.72 -35.34 -11.68
N GLU A 23 -40.57 -36.00 -11.86
CA GLU A 23 -40.23 -37.15 -12.77
C GLU A 23 -40.35 -36.93 -14.30
N THR A 24 -39.39 -37.32 -15.15
CA THR A 24 -38.98 -38.69 -15.54
C THR A 24 -37.77 -38.53 -16.51
N SER A 25 -36.58 -39.12 -16.29
CA SER A 25 -36.04 -40.43 -16.74
C SER A 25 -35.96 -40.73 -18.26
N ALA A 26 -34.71 -40.97 -18.71
CA ALA A 26 -34.21 -42.14 -19.47
C ALA A 26 -33.86 -42.10 -20.99
N SER A 27 -32.68 -42.73 -21.21
CA SER A 27 -32.14 -43.52 -22.35
C SER A 27 -31.61 -42.75 -23.58
N GLU A 28 -30.30 -42.84 -23.87
CA GLU A 28 -29.50 -43.97 -24.42
C GLU A 28 -29.78 -44.29 -25.89
N THR A 29 -28.69 -44.28 -26.68
CA THR A 29 -28.23 -45.20 -27.75
C THR A 29 -27.59 -44.40 -28.89
N ASP A 30 -26.63 -44.89 -29.67
CA ASP A 30 -25.52 -45.84 -29.56
C ASP A 30 -24.80 -45.80 -30.93
N VAL A 31 -23.50 -46.09 -30.94
CA VAL A 31 -22.57 -46.49 -32.03
C VAL A 31 -22.58 -45.78 -33.40
N THR A 32 -21.39 -45.41 -33.87
CA THR A 32 -20.69 -46.19 -34.93
C THR A 32 -19.21 -45.77 -35.07
N GLU A 33 -18.33 -46.73 -34.80
CA GLU A 33 -16.91 -46.72 -35.19
C GLU A 33 -16.76 -46.89 -36.70
N ILE A 34 -15.71 -46.28 -37.29
CA ILE A 34 -14.95 -46.91 -38.38
C ILE A 34 -13.45 -46.70 -38.09
N ASN A 35 -12.72 -47.81 -38.22
CA ASN A 35 -11.35 -48.06 -37.82
C ASN A 35 -10.36 -47.88 -38.98
N ALA A 36 -9.07 -47.94 -38.62
CA ALA A 36 -7.90 -48.34 -39.44
C ALA A 36 -7.15 -47.22 -40.19
N THR A 37 -5.81 -47.14 -40.26
CA THR A 37 -4.71 -48.02 -39.81
C THR A 37 -3.39 -47.22 -39.86
N GLU A 38 -2.47 -47.51 -38.94
CA GLU A 38 -0.99 -47.65 -39.08
C GLU A 38 -0.21 -46.69 -40.00
N THR A 39 0.91 -46.10 -39.56
CA THR A 39 2.20 -46.83 -39.53
C THR A 39 3.23 -46.10 -38.65
N SER A 40 3.91 -46.89 -37.83
CA SER A 40 5.07 -46.54 -37.01
C SER A 40 6.36 -46.65 -37.85
N THR A 41 7.36 -45.82 -37.57
CA THR A 41 8.77 -46.26 -37.56
C THR A 41 9.58 -45.40 -36.60
N SER A 42 10.04 -46.05 -35.53
CA SER A 42 11.17 -45.65 -34.69
C SER A 42 12.46 -46.14 -35.31
N GLU A 43 13.50 -45.31 -35.35
CA GLU A 43 14.89 -45.79 -35.28
C GLU A 43 15.67 -44.93 -34.29
N THR A 44 16.18 -45.61 -33.27
CA THR A 44 17.17 -45.18 -32.30
C THR A 44 18.55 -45.12 -32.96
N ASP A 45 19.32 -44.07 -32.70
CA ASP A 45 20.76 -44.23 -32.58
C ASP A 45 21.30 -43.39 -31.43
N ALA A 46 22.06 -44.05 -30.57
CA ALA A 46 22.65 -43.50 -29.36
C ALA A 46 24.15 -43.57 -29.53
N THR A 47 24.81 -42.42 -29.71
CA THR A 47 26.26 -42.31 -29.57
C THR A 47 26.67 -40.94 -29.05
N GLU A 48 27.31 -41.02 -27.88
CA GLU A 48 28.44 -40.21 -27.39
C GLU A 48 28.27 -38.71 -27.14
N ALA A 49 28.31 -38.41 -25.84
CA ALA A 49 28.51 -37.10 -25.25
C ALA A 49 29.80 -36.45 -25.77
N ALA A 50 29.65 -35.28 -26.39
CA ALA A 50 30.68 -34.27 -26.44
C ALA A 50 30.21 -33.09 -25.57
N ASP A 51 30.92 -32.94 -24.46
CA ASP A 51 30.88 -31.80 -23.54
C ASP A 51 31.12 -30.50 -24.33
N ASN A 52 30.10 -29.65 -24.41
CA ASN A 52 30.24 -28.27 -24.86
C ASN A 52 29.45 -27.36 -23.92
N GLN A 53 29.99 -27.21 -22.71
CA GLN A 53 29.67 -26.12 -21.79
C GLN A 53 30.10 -24.80 -22.45
N ASN A 54 29.14 -24.04 -23.00
CA ASN A 54 29.15 -22.58 -23.17
C ASN A 54 27.93 -22.12 -23.99
N GLU A 55 26.71 -22.34 -23.48
CA GLU A 55 25.60 -21.45 -23.80
C GLU A 55 25.35 -20.55 -22.58
N PRO A 56 25.30 -19.21 -22.74
CA PRO A 56 24.89 -18.33 -21.66
C PRO A 56 23.44 -18.65 -21.25
N PRO A 57 23.03 -18.32 -20.02
CA PRO A 57 21.66 -18.53 -19.57
C PRO A 57 20.69 -17.88 -20.56
N ASN A 58 19.62 -18.61 -20.87
CA ASN A 58 18.56 -18.31 -21.82
C ASN A 58 18.18 -16.81 -21.85
N LYS A 59 18.73 -16.04 -22.81
CA LYS A 59 18.39 -14.62 -23.02
C LYS A 59 16.86 -14.47 -23.13
N PRO A 60 16.18 -13.68 -22.28
CA PRO A 60 14.77 -13.39 -22.46
C PRO A 60 14.58 -12.74 -23.83
N VAL A 61 13.88 -13.45 -24.71
CA VAL A 61 13.40 -12.85 -25.95
C VAL A 61 12.06 -12.24 -25.64
N PHE A 62 11.98 -10.91 -25.63
CA PHE A 62 10.72 -10.20 -25.47
C PHE A 62 9.86 -10.42 -26.72
N ILE A 63 8.90 -11.34 -26.60
CA ILE A 63 7.95 -11.70 -27.66
C ILE A 63 6.75 -10.78 -27.58
N VAL A 64 6.39 -10.18 -28.70
CA VAL A 64 5.18 -9.36 -28.83
C VAL A 64 4.00 -10.29 -29.08
N GLN A 65 3.08 -10.33 -28.12
CA GLN A 65 1.83 -11.09 -28.20
C GLN A 65 0.69 -10.19 -28.67
N SER A 66 -0.31 -10.77 -29.33
CA SER A 66 -1.48 -10.03 -29.84
C SER A 66 -2.62 -9.87 -28.84
N SER A 67 -2.48 -10.44 -27.63
CA SER A 67 -3.49 -10.41 -26.58
C SER A 67 -2.86 -10.66 -25.21
N HIS A 68 -3.33 -9.97 -24.18
CA HIS A 68 -3.04 -10.29 -22.78
C HIS A 68 -3.67 -11.65 -22.40
N PRO A 69 -2.91 -12.56 -21.76
CA PRO A 69 -3.38 -13.92 -21.51
C PRO A 69 -4.40 -14.05 -20.37
N GLN A 70 -4.51 -13.04 -19.49
CA GLN A 70 -5.29 -13.13 -18.25
C GLN A 70 -6.28 -11.97 -18.02
N ILE A 71 -6.20 -10.89 -18.80
CA ILE A 71 -6.92 -9.63 -18.52
C ILE A 71 -7.62 -9.20 -19.80
N ASP A 72 -8.85 -9.69 -19.99
CA ASP A 72 -9.58 -9.56 -21.25
C ASP A 72 -9.94 -8.11 -21.61
N CYS A 73 -10.16 -7.25 -20.62
CA CYS A 73 -10.50 -5.84 -20.88
C CYS A 73 -9.37 -5.05 -21.56
N LEU A 74 -8.10 -5.47 -21.42
CA LEU A 74 -6.99 -4.86 -22.17
C LEU A 74 -7.05 -5.20 -23.67
N ASN A 75 -7.56 -6.39 -24.02
CA ASN A 75 -7.64 -6.86 -25.41
C ASN A 75 -8.66 -6.10 -26.27
N ALA A 76 -9.46 -5.21 -25.67
CA ALA A 76 -10.42 -4.38 -26.39
C ALA A 76 -9.74 -3.23 -27.17
N MET A 77 -8.57 -2.78 -26.72
CA MET A 77 -7.87 -1.62 -27.28
C MET A 77 -6.44 -1.94 -27.73
N PHE A 78 -5.73 -2.81 -27.00
CA PHE A 78 -4.33 -3.10 -27.27
C PHE A 78 -4.16 -4.37 -28.10
N ASP A 79 -3.17 -4.37 -29.00
CA ASP A 79 -2.82 -5.52 -29.86
C ASP A 79 -1.34 -5.92 -29.77
N LYS A 80 -0.58 -5.25 -28.91
CA LYS A 80 0.84 -5.52 -28.64
C LYS A 80 1.02 -5.62 -27.14
N PHE A 81 1.48 -6.79 -26.71
CA PHE A 81 1.75 -7.10 -25.31
C PHE A 81 3.13 -7.71 -25.20
N VAL A 82 3.99 -7.10 -24.39
CA VAL A 82 5.33 -7.61 -24.12
C VAL A 82 5.44 -7.91 -22.64
N ASN A 83 5.60 -9.20 -22.30
CA ASN A 83 5.79 -9.64 -20.93
C ASN A 83 7.26 -9.40 -20.52
N VAL A 84 7.44 -8.59 -19.48
CA VAL A 84 8.73 -8.28 -18.86
C VAL A 84 8.66 -8.74 -17.40
N PHE A 85 9.22 -9.92 -17.13
CA PHE A 85 9.21 -10.56 -15.82
C PHE A 85 7.81 -10.70 -15.18
N GLY A 86 6.73 -10.80 -15.97
CA GLY A 86 5.35 -10.89 -15.46
C GLY A 86 4.60 -9.56 -15.42
N MET A 87 5.29 -8.42 -15.55
CA MET A 87 4.65 -7.14 -15.91
C MET A 87 4.46 -7.06 -17.43
N TYR A 88 3.61 -6.13 -17.90
CA TYR A 88 3.36 -5.95 -19.33
C TYR A 88 3.60 -4.52 -19.79
N VAL A 89 4.36 -4.39 -20.89
CA VAL A 89 4.24 -3.25 -21.79
C VAL A 89 3.07 -3.53 -22.72
N ILE A 90 2.12 -2.59 -22.79
CA ILE A 90 0.89 -2.72 -23.59
C ILE A 90 0.81 -1.57 -24.58
N ALA A 91 0.38 -1.82 -25.81
CA ALA A 91 0.38 -0.78 -26.83
C ALA A 91 -0.75 -0.89 -27.86
N THR A 92 -1.20 0.26 -28.36
CA THR A 92 -2.27 0.35 -29.37
C THR A 92 -1.77 -0.09 -30.74
N PRO A 93 -2.67 -0.46 -31.68
CA PRO A 93 -2.31 -0.86 -33.05
C PRO A 93 -1.36 0.12 -33.76
N GLU A 94 -1.53 1.41 -33.51
CA GLU A 94 -0.80 2.51 -34.12
C GLU A 94 0.60 2.73 -33.52
N ALA A 95 0.85 2.27 -32.29
CA ALA A 95 2.13 2.43 -31.62
C ALA A 95 3.28 1.76 -32.40
N PRO A 96 4.36 2.48 -32.75
CA PRO A 96 5.51 1.92 -33.44
C PRO A 96 6.16 0.78 -32.65
N LEU A 97 6.43 -0.34 -33.31
CA LEU A 97 6.97 -1.54 -32.65
C LEU A 97 8.33 -1.29 -31.97
N GLU A 98 9.16 -0.44 -32.55
CA GLU A 98 10.47 -0.08 -31.98
C GLU A 98 10.35 0.68 -30.66
N TYR A 99 9.30 1.47 -30.46
CA TYR A 99 9.00 2.16 -29.21
C TYR A 99 8.53 1.17 -28.14
N VAL A 100 7.63 0.25 -28.51
CA VAL A 100 7.18 -0.81 -27.61
C VAL A 100 8.35 -1.69 -27.13
N GLN A 101 9.26 -2.05 -28.04
CA GLN A 101 10.45 -2.83 -27.71
C GLN A 101 11.43 -2.05 -26.83
N HIS A 102 11.66 -0.77 -27.15
CA HIS A 102 12.51 0.12 -26.36
C HIS A 102 11.99 0.26 -24.92
N THR A 103 10.70 0.56 -24.75
CA THR A 103 10.04 0.64 -23.44
C THR A 103 10.14 -0.69 -22.66
N ALA A 104 9.98 -1.84 -23.34
CA ALA A 104 10.10 -3.14 -22.69
C ALA A 104 11.53 -3.41 -22.19
N ASN A 105 12.55 -3.03 -22.97
CA ASN A 105 13.93 -3.15 -22.54
C ASN A 105 14.26 -2.19 -21.38
N VAL A 106 13.77 -0.95 -21.41
CA VAL A 106 13.95 0.00 -20.29
C VAL A 106 13.29 -0.52 -19.02
N LEU A 107 12.07 -1.06 -19.11
CA LEU A 107 11.40 -1.71 -17.97
C LEU A 107 12.22 -2.88 -17.42
N ALA A 108 12.79 -3.70 -18.31
CA ALA A 108 13.64 -4.81 -17.90
C ALA A 108 14.90 -4.32 -17.16
N GLN A 109 15.57 -3.29 -17.68
CA GLN A 109 16.77 -2.69 -17.08
C GLN A 109 16.50 -1.97 -15.76
N TYR A 110 15.26 -1.55 -15.50
CA TYR A 110 14.87 -1.02 -14.18
C TYR A 110 14.57 -2.13 -13.18
N LEU A 111 14.02 -3.26 -13.62
CA LEU A 111 13.71 -4.40 -12.76
C LEU A 111 14.94 -5.27 -12.49
N ASP A 112 15.86 -5.34 -13.43
CA ASP A 112 17.10 -6.13 -13.45
C ASP A 112 18.20 -5.27 -14.09
N ASN A 113 18.88 -4.47 -13.28
CA ASN A 113 19.85 -3.47 -13.72
C ASN A 113 21.24 -4.04 -14.01
N ASP A 114 21.56 -5.21 -13.43
CA ASP A 114 22.79 -5.95 -13.76
C ASP A 114 22.63 -6.85 -15.00
N GLU A 115 21.39 -7.01 -15.47
CA GLU A 115 20.96 -7.76 -16.65
C GLU A 115 21.27 -9.26 -16.57
N ASP A 116 21.25 -9.84 -15.38
CA ASP A 116 21.55 -11.27 -15.15
C ASP A 116 20.37 -12.20 -15.47
N GLY A 117 19.19 -11.64 -15.75
CA GLY A 117 17.96 -12.37 -16.04
C GLY A 117 17.01 -12.51 -14.84
N VAL A 118 17.35 -11.94 -13.68
CA VAL A 118 16.57 -12.04 -12.44
C VAL A 118 16.29 -10.63 -11.90
N PRO A 119 15.03 -10.30 -11.57
CA PRO A 119 14.74 -9.01 -10.96
C PRO A 119 15.54 -8.77 -9.67
N ASP A 120 16.13 -7.59 -9.58
CA ASP A 120 17.06 -7.18 -8.53
C ASP A 120 16.41 -7.25 -7.14
N ASP A 121 15.28 -6.57 -7.00
CA ASP A 121 14.45 -6.58 -5.80
C ASP A 121 13.15 -7.37 -6.07
N LEU A 122 13.17 -8.64 -5.69
CA LEU A 122 12.04 -9.55 -5.87
C LEU A 122 10.76 -9.10 -5.14
N LYS A 123 10.85 -8.30 -4.07
CA LYS A 123 9.65 -7.85 -3.34
C LYS A 123 8.97 -6.71 -4.09
N VAL A 124 9.75 -5.73 -4.56
CA VAL A 124 9.26 -4.64 -5.43
C VAL A 124 8.67 -5.23 -6.70
N HIS A 125 9.38 -6.15 -7.34
CA HIS A 125 8.92 -6.86 -8.53
C HIS A 125 7.58 -7.58 -8.28
N GLN A 126 7.48 -8.41 -7.24
CA GLN A 126 6.26 -9.15 -6.93
C GLN A 126 5.07 -8.23 -6.67
N TYR A 127 5.27 -7.10 -5.96
CA TYR A 127 4.22 -6.11 -5.75
C TYR A 127 3.66 -5.56 -7.07
N LEU A 128 4.54 -5.27 -8.04
CA LEU A 128 4.13 -4.74 -9.33
C LEU A 128 3.38 -5.79 -10.16
N VAL A 129 3.82 -7.04 -10.13
CA VAL A 129 3.15 -8.16 -10.81
C VAL A 129 1.77 -8.43 -10.19
N ASP A 130 1.67 -8.57 -8.88
CA ASP A 130 0.40 -8.86 -8.19
C ASP A 130 -0.62 -7.71 -8.30
N GLY A 131 -0.13 -6.49 -8.44
CA GLY A 131 -0.95 -5.31 -8.71
C GLY A 131 -1.35 -5.14 -10.18
N ASN A 132 -0.99 -6.08 -11.06
CA ASN A 132 -1.16 -5.98 -12.52
C ASN A 132 -0.69 -4.63 -13.07
N PHE A 133 0.47 -4.14 -12.63
CA PHE A 133 1.01 -2.89 -13.14
C PHE A 133 1.44 -3.05 -14.61
N VAL A 134 1.11 -2.06 -15.42
CA VAL A 134 1.40 -2.03 -16.86
C VAL A 134 2.09 -0.74 -17.25
N VAL A 135 2.87 -0.80 -18.33
CA VAL A 135 3.48 0.37 -18.96
C VAL A 135 2.81 0.57 -20.33
N PRO A 136 1.90 1.54 -20.47
CA PRO A 136 1.21 1.77 -21.73
C PRO A 136 2.07 2.61 -22.69
N VAL A 137 2.07 2.21 -23.97
CA VAL A 137 2.62 2.96 -25.11
C VAL A 137 1.49 3.22 -26.11
N TRP A 138 0.96 4.43 -26.14
CA TRP A 138 -0.27 4.79 -26.87
C TRP A 138 -0.26 6.26 -27.32
N GLY A 139 -1.27 6.71 -28.06
CA GLY A 139 -1.47 8.15 -28.30
C GLY A 139 -2.15 8.84 -27.12
N GLU A 140 -2.06 10.17 -27.02
CA GLU A 140 -2.74 10.92 -25.95
C GLU A 140 -4.26 10.71 -25.98
N GLU A 141 -4.85 10.69 -27.18
CA GLU A 141 -6.28 10.46 -27.40
C GLU A 141 -6.71 9.05 -27.00
N ASP A 142 -5.87 8.03 -27.25
CA ASP A 142 -6.16 6.64 -26.91
C ASP A 142 -6.29 6.45 -25.40
N ARG A 143 -5.49 7.16 -24.61
CA ARG A 143 -5.57 7.14 -23.14
C ARG A 143 -6.93 7.57 -22.65
N GLU A 144 -7.45 8.69 -23.17
CA GLU A 144 -8.77 9.20 -22.76
C GLU A 144 -9.88 8.20 -23.11
N ILE A 145 -9.83 7.64 -24.33
CA ILE A 145 -10.77 6.62 -24.80
C ILE A 145 -10.69 5.37 -23.91
N PHE A 146 -9.48 4.95 -23.51
CA PHE A 146 -9.30 3.77 -22.67
C PHE A 146 -9.97 3.96 -21.32
N PHE A 147 -9.65 5.04 -20.61
CA PHE A 147 -10.18 5.26 -19.27
C PHE A 147 -11.68 5.54 -19.26
N GLU A 148 -12.25 6.12 -20.32
CA GLU A 148 -13.70 6.20 -20.46
C GLU A 148 -14.32 4.81 -20.66
N GLY A 149 -13.73 3.97 -21.50
CA GLY A 149 -14.20 2.61 -21.79
C GLY A 149 -13.96 1.60 -20.67
N ALA A 150 -12.96 1.82 -19.82
CA ALA A 150 -12.61 0.95 -18.70
C ALA A 150 -13.57 1.06 -17.52
N ARG A 151 -14.36 2.14 -17.42
CA ARG A 151 -15.33 2.35 -16.32
C ARG A 151 -16.33 1.20 -16.21
N GLY A 152 -16.48 0.68 -15.00
CA GLY A 152 -17.32 -0.47 -14.67
C GLY A 152 -16.77 -1.81 -15.17
N THR A 153 -15.51 -1.86 -15.60
CA THR A 153 -14.83 -3.10 -16.04
C THR A 153 -13.77 -3.53 -15.02
N PHE A 154 -13.30 -4.78 -15.15
CA PHE A 154 -12.20 -5.29 -14.32
C PHE A 154 -10.95 -4.39 -14.35
N CYS A 155 -10.68 -3.74 -15.50
CA CYS A 155 -9.50 -2.90 -15.68
C CYS A 155 -9.52 -1.61 -14.84
N GLU A 156 -10.70 -1.10 -14.46
CA GLU A 156 -10.79 0.12 -13.63
C GLU A 156 -10.14 -0.09 -12.26
N ASP A 157 -10.41 -1.23 -11.63
CA ASP A 157 -10.00 -1.49 -10.24
C ASP A 157 -8.82 -2.45 -10.09
N ASN A 158 -8.49 -3.22 -11.14
CA ASN A 158 -7.55 -4.35 -11.03
C ASN A 158 -6.33 -4.25 -11.95
N VAL A 159 -6.10 -3.13 -12.63
CA VAL A 159 -4.89 -2.89 -13.43
C VAL A 159 -4.20 -1.62 -12.94
N GLY A 160 -2.91 -1.74 -12.62
CA GLY A 160 -2.10 -0.64 -12.12
C GLY A 160 -1.59 0.27 -13.23
N PHE A 161 -2.31 1.36 -13.50
CA PHE A 161 -1.83 2.45 -14.35
C PHE A 161 -1.19 3.54 -13.47
N ARG A 162 0.07 3.90 -13.75
CA ARG A 162 0.76 4.97 -13.01
C ARG A 162 1.26 6.11 -13.88
N ALA A 163 1.75 5.78 -15.07
CA ALA A 163 2.45 6.66 -16.00
C ALA A 163 2.17 6.19 -17.44
N SER A 164 2.58 6.96 -18.44
CA SER A 164 2.27 6.66 -19.85
C SER A 164 3.37 7.14 -20.78
N MET A 165 3.69 6.31 -21.77
CA MET A 165 4.49 6.74 -22.91
C MET A 165 3.58 7.11 -24.07
N TYR A 166 3.74 8.33 -24.60
CA TYR A 166 3.00 8.86 -25.72
C TYR A 166 3.86 8.90 -26.98
N TYR A 167 3.58 8.01 -27.94
CA TYR A 167 4.40 7.91 -29.15
C TYR A 167 4.30 9.14 -30.07
N ASP A 168 3.28 9.97 -29.88
CA ASP A 168 2.97 11.12 -30.73
C ASP A 168 3.62 12.44 -30.27
N HIS A 169 4.07 12.55 -29.01
CA HIS A 169 4.71 13.77 -28.50
C HIS A 169 5.86 13.59 -27.50
N ASP A 170 6.09 12.39 -26.94
CA ASP A 170 7.24 12.18 -26.06
C ASP A 170 8.58 12.17 -26.80
N ARG A 171 9.66 12.38 -26.04
CA ARG A 171 11.02 12.27 -26.54
C ARG A 171 11.52 10.83 -26.36
N TRP A 172 12.12 10.30 -27.42
CA TRP A 172 12.65 8.93 -27.46
C TRP A 172 14.16 8.98 -27.73
N ALA A 173 14.93 8.16 -27.01
CA ALA A 173 16.37 8.03 -27.19
C ALA A 173 16.74 6.56 -27.43
N LEU A 174 16.40 6.06 -28.63
CA LEU A 174 16.62 4.65 -28.98
C LEU A 174 18.12 4.31 -28.92
N GLY A 175 18.48 3.36 -28.04
CA GLY A 175 19.87 2.97 -27.78
C GLY A 175 20.61 3.86 -26.77
N GLY A 176 19.88 4.65 -25.97
CA GLY A 176 20.41 5.41 -24.84
C GLY A 176 20.56 6.90 -25.08
N VAL A 177 20.59 7.65 -23.97
CA VAL A 177 20.61 9.12 -23.97
C VAL A 177 21.88 9.70 -24.57
N GLY A 178 23.05 9.10 -24.35
CA GLY A 178 24.31 9.57 -24.92
C GLY A 178 24.49 9.18 -26.39
N THR A 179 23.95 8.03 -26.80
CA THR A 179 23.92 7.61 -28.23
C THR A 179 23.04 8.57 -29.04
N ALA A 180 21.81 8.82 -28.57
CA ALA A 180 20.86 9.67 -29.28
C ALA A 180 21.16 11.16 -29.10
N ARG A 181 21.89 11.55 -28.04
CA ARG A 181 22.08 12.95 -27.60
C ARG A 181 20.76 13.68 -27.42
N ASN A 182 19.77 12.98 -26.88
CA ASN A 182 18.42 13.46 -26.61
C ASN A 182 17.94 12.85 -25.29
N TRP A 183 16.98 13.48 -24.65
CA TRP A 183 16.31 12.91 -23.48
C TRP A 183 15.44 11.72 -23.88
N ASP A 184 15.41 10.70 -23.02
CA ASP A 184 14.48 9.58 -23.13
C ASP A 184 13.41 9.72 -22.05
N THR A 185 12.17 10.00 -22.46
CA THR A 185 11.04 10.10 -21.53
C THR A 185 10.77 8.76 -20.82
N ASN A 186 11.20 7.62 -21.37
CA ASN A 186 11.07 6.32 -20.70
C ASN A 186 11.79 6.29 -19.35
N LEU A 187 12.89 7.04 -19.17
CA LEU A 187 13.60 7.09 -17.90
C LEU A 187 12.73 7.63 -16.76
N GLU A 188 11.74 8.47 -17.07
CA GLU A 188 10.82 9.06 -16.11
C GLU A 188 9.55 8.21 -15.97
N GLU A 189 8.83 8.01 -17.07
CA GLU A 189 7.50 7.37 -17.05
C GLU A 189 7.57 5.91 -16.61
N VAL A 190 8.54 5.14 -17.12
CA VAL A 190 8.73 3.74 -16.69
C VAL A 190 9.17 3.70 -15.22
N TRP A 191 9.99 4.65 -14.79
CA TRP A 191 10.39 4.75 -13.38
C TRP A 191 9.22 5.08 -12.47
N HIS A 192 8.26 5.93 -12.86
CA HIS A 192 7.06 6.17 -12.07
C HIS A 192 6.25 4.88 -11.87
N VAL A 193 6.15 4.02 -12.88
CA VAL A 193 5.54 2.69 -12.72
C VAL A 193 6.34 1.83 -11.74
N VAL A 194 7.66 1.68 -11.93
CA VAL A 194 8.51 0.82 -11.09
C VAL A 194 8.59 1.30 -9.64
N SER A 195 8.75 2.61 -9.43
CA SER A 195 8.80 3.27 -8.12
C SER A 195 7.53 3.07 -7.29
N SER A 196 6.39 2.77 -7.93
CA SER A 196 5.16 2.38 -7.22
C SER A 196 5.35 1.19 -6.29
N GLY A 197 6.23 0.25 -6.65
CA GLY A 197 6.60 -0.87 -5.78
C GLY A 197 7.45 -0.42 -4.60
N TRP A 198 8.40 0.48 -4.81
CA TRP A 198 9.28 1.01 -3.76
C TRP A 198 8.50 1.74 -2.65
N TYR A 199 7.53 2.58 -3.01
CA TYR A 199 6.69 3.32 -2.06
C TYR A 199 5.90 2.39 -1.13
N ARG A 200 5.54 1.20 -1.61
CA ARG A 200 4.61 0.28 -0.96
C ARG A 200 5.30 -0.87 -0.24
N VAL A 201 6.41 -1.34 -0.79
CA VAL A 201 7.24 -2.39 -0.19
C VAL A 201 8.15 -1.83 0.90
N TYR A 202 8.63 -0.59 0.73
CA TYR A 202 9.56 0.07 1.66
C TYR A 202 9.04 1.45 2.13
N PRO A 203 7.83 1.52 2.74
CA PRO A 203 7.15 2.79 3.04
C PRO A 203 7.89 3.67 4.05
N VAL A 204 8.68 3.09 4.96
CA VAL A 204 9.53 3.84 5.90
C VAL A 204 10.63 4.62 5.17
N TYR A 205 11.08 4.11 4.03
CA TYR A 205 12.18 4.67 3.25
C TYR A 205 11.69 5.58 2.15
N PHE A 206 10.69 5.11 1.37
CA PHE A 206 10.24 5.78 0.15
C PHE A 206 8.76 6.24 0.20
N GLY A 207 8.00 5.95 1.25
CA GLY A 207 6.56 6.26 1.28
C GLY A 207 6.22 7.75 1.18
N ASP A 208 5.02 8.05 0.65
CA ASP A 208 4.60 9.38 0.18
C ASP A 208 4.29 10.41 1.28
N TRP A 209 4.38 10.06 2.56
CA TRP A 209 3.90 10.89 3.67
C TRP A 209 4.94 11.12 4.76
N SER A 210 5.42 10.03 5.39
CA SER A 210 6.44 10.07 6.44
C SER A 210 7.43 8.95 6.21
N SER A 211 8.51 9.32 5.55
CA SER A 211 9.62 8.46 5.13
C SER A 211 10.93 9.24 5.06
N LYS A 212 12.05 8.53 4.93
CA LYS A 212 13.35 9.17 4.67
C LYS A 212 13.35 9.99 3.38
N LEU A 213 12.63 9.53 2.35
CA LEU A 213 12.47 10.26 1.10
C LEU A 213 11.73 11.58 1.31
N THR A 214 10.65 11.60 2.10
CA THR A 214 9.93 12.85 2.41
C THR A 214 10.75 13.82 3.26
N GLU A 215 11.56 13.32 4.19
CA GLU A 215 12.47 14.15 4.98
C GLU A 215 13.53 14.82 4.11
N ALA A 216 14.09 14.07 3.15
CA ALA A 216 15.04 14.59 2.19
C ALA A 216 14.39 15.62 1.26
N MET A 217 13.19 15.32 0.73
CA MET A 217 12.44 16.25 -0.12
C MET A 217 12.08 17.56 0.60
N ASP A 218 11.61 17.50 1.85
CA ASP A 218 11.30 18.69 2.63
C ASP A 218 12.55 19.55 2.85
N THR A 219 13.70 18.90 3.09
CA THR A 219 14.99 19.59 3.17
C THR A 219 15.34 20.26 1.85
N ALA A 220 15.12 19.57 0.73
CA ALA A 220 15.39 20.06 -0.63
C ALA A 220 14.56 21.29 -1.02
N ARG A 221 13.36 21.40 -0.47
CA ARG A 221 12.43 22.52 -0.69
C ARG A 221 12.60 23.64 0.35
N GLY A 222 13.43 23.44 1.37
CA GLY A 222 13.63 24.37 2.48
C GLY A 222 12.50 24.37 3.53
N GLY A 223 11.69 23.31 3.57
CA GLY A 223 10.59 23.10 4.52
C GLY A 223 9.49 22.20 3.98
N LEU A 224 8.52 21.88 4.85
CA LEU A 224 7.33 21.11 4.49
C LEU A 224 6.32 21.99 3.74
N PHE A 225 6.04 21.63 2.48
CA PHE A 225 4.99 22.23 1.65
C PHE A 225 4.03 21.14 1.16
N ARG A 226 2.79 21.13 1.66
CA ARG A 226 1.76 20.15 1.26
C ARG A 226 1.20 20.40 -0.14
N GLU A 227 1.14 21.67 -0.52
CA GLU A 227 0.71 22.16 -1.83
C GLU A 227 1.87 22.96 -2.44
N VAL A 228 1.90 23.10 -3.76
CA VAL A 228 2.89 23.93 -4.45
C VAL A 228 2.76 25.39 -3.99
N PRO A 229 3.81 25.98 -3.38
CA PRO A 229 3.79 27.38 -2.95
C PRO A 229 3.94 28.32 -4.14
N SER A 230 3.52 29.57 -3.98
CA SER A 230 3.75 30.61 -4.99
C SER A 230 5.24 30.90 -5.23
N GLN A 231 6.10 30.60 -4.25
CA GLN A 231 7.55 30.69 -4.37
C GLN A 231 8.22 29.82 -3.30
N TYR A 232 9.17 28.99 -3.73
CA TYR A 232 10.07 28.28 -2.82
C TYR A 232 11.19 29.19 -2.28
N PRO A 233 11.78 28.87 -1.12
CA PRO A 233 13.01 29.51 -0.64
C PRO A 233 14.11 29.54 -1.72
N ASN A 234 14.87 30.64 -1.80
CA ASN A 234 15.92 30.81 -2.81
C ASN A 234 17.04 29.76 -2.76
N ASN A 235 17.17 29.03 -1.65
CA ASN A 235 18.15 27.97 -1.45
C ASN A 235 17.57 26.57 -1.69
N ALA A 236 16.32 26.45 -2.14
CA ALA A 236 15.75 25.18 -2.57
C ALA A 236 16.46 24.69 -3.84
N TRP A 237 16.73 23.39 -3.90
CA TRP A 237 17.24 22.73 -5.11
C TRP A 237 16.20 21.86 -5.80
N TYR A 238 15.05 21.68 -5.15
CA TYR A 238 13.84 21.14 -5.73
C TYR A 238 12.71 22.17 -5.61
N SER A 239 12.12 22.57 -6.73
CA SER A 239 11.07 23.59 -6.80
C SER A 239 10.04 23.25 -7.87
N TYR A 240 9.23 22.23 -7.57
CA TYR A 240 8.13 21.74 -8.42
C TYR A 240 7.02 22.80 -8.61
N ASP A 241 6.61 23.07 -9.86
CA ASP A 241 5.75 24.21 -10.20
C ASP A 241 4.35 23.87 -10.73
N ASP A 242 4.00 22.59 -10.88
CA ASP A 242 2.63 22.16 -11.24
C ASP A 242 1.69 22.23 -10.03
N ASP A 243 0.82 23.24 -10.03
CA ASP A 243 -0.13 23.53 -8.96
C ASP A 243 -1.28 22.51 -8.83
N THR A 244 -1.37 21.53 -9.73
CA THR A 244 -2.31 20.41 -9.66
C THR A 244 -1.76 19.22 -8.87
N CYS A 245 -0.46 19.22 -8.55
CA CYS A 245 0.24 18.12 -7.91
C CYS A 245 0.18 18.17 -6.37
N THR A 246 -0.35 17.11 -5.79
CA THR A 246 -0.38 16.90 -4.33
C THR A 246 1.02 16.61 -3.77
N TYR A 247 1.18 16.70 -2.45
CA TYR A 247 2.42 16.33 -1.76
C TYR A 247 3.00 14.98 -2.22
N GLY A 248 2.18 13.93 -2.31
CA GLY A 248 2.65 12.60 -2.72
C GLY A 248 3.12 12.56 -4.17
N CYS A 249 2.46 13.31 -5.06
CA CYS A 249 2.93 13.49 -6.43
C CYS A 249 4.32 14.16 -6.44
N GLN A 250 4.53 15.22 -5.65
CA GLN A 250 5.85 15.88 -5.54
C GLN A 250 6.95 14.97 -4.98
N VAL A 251 6.61 14.02 -4.10
CA VAL A 251 7.54 13.00 -3.60
C VAL A 251 8.01 12.06 -4.71
N HIS A 252 7.10 11.68 -5.61
CA HIS A 252 7.41 10.76 -6.71
C HIS A 252 8.33 11.41 -7.73
N GLU A 253 8.09 12.69 -8.03
CA GLU A 253 8.95 13.52 -8.88
C GLU A 253 10.33 13.75 -8.25
N TYR A 254 10.37 14.02 -6.94
CA TYR A 254 11.64 14.15 -6.22
C TYR A 254 12.46 12.85 -6.27
N PHE A 255 11.82 11.69 -6.13
CA PHE A 255 12.51 10.41 -6.22
C PHE A 255 13.07 10.15 -7.62
N TYR A 256 12.31 10.48 -8.66
CA TYR A 256 12.78 10.47 -10.03
C TYR A 256 14.03 11.35 -10.20
N TRP A 257 13.95 12.63 -9.82
CA TRP A 257 15.05 13.58 -9.96
C TRP A 257 16.32 13.12 -9.23
N ALA A 258 16.15 12.65 -7.99
CA ALA A 258 17.25 12.13 -7.18
C ALA A 258 17.87 10.89 -7.84
N LEU A 259 17.07 9.94 -8.33
CA LEU A 259 17.60 8.76 -9.02
C LEU A 259 18.36 9.16 -10.29
N MET A 260 17.79 10.02 -11.14
CA MET A 260 18.41 10.43 -12.40
C MET A 260 19.76 11.13 -12.20
N ALA A 261 19.86 11.96 -11.16
CA ALA A 261 21.13 12.55 -10.74
C ALA A 261 22.11 11.47 -10.24
N ASN A 262 21.63 10.52 -9.41
CA ASN A 262 22.45 9.48 -8.79
C ASN A 262 23.03 8.50 -9.81
N ILE A 263 22.28 8.10 -10.83
CA ILE A 263 22.76 7.19 -11.89
C ILE A 263 23.52 7.93 -13.01
N GLY A 264 23.64 9.26 -12.91
CA GLY A 264 24.38 10.07 -13.88
C GLY A 264 23.63 10.40 -15.18
N ALA A 265 22.34 10.05 -15.30
CA ALA A 265 21.53 10.31 -16.49
C ALA A 265 21.38 11.82 -16.79
N LEU A 266 21.58 12.68 -15.79
CA LEU A 266 21.53 14.14 -15.92
C LEU A 266 22.90 14.78 -16.21
N ASP A 267 23.99 14.02 -16.36
CA ASP A 267 25.32 14.59 -16.61
C ASP A 267 25.29 15.45 -17.89
N PRO A 268 25.68 16.74 -17.83
CA PRO A 268 25.76 17.63 -19.00
C PRO A 268 26.66 17.13 -20.14
N LYS A 269 27.51 16.12 -19.89
CA LYS A 269 28.27 15.43 -20.95
C LYS A 269 27.39 14.55 -21.83
N LEU A 270 26.28 14.05 -21.31
CA LEU A 270 25.34 13.14 -21.99
C LEU A 270 24.15 13.91 -22.57
N THR A 271 23.59 14.86 -21.83
CA THR A 271 22.32 15.53 -22.18
C THR A 271 22.22 16.97 -21.65
N ASP A 272 21.40 17.80 -22.28
CA ASP A 272 21.08 19.16 -21.79
C ASP A 272 19.93 19.18 -20.76
N LYS A 273 19.32 18.02 -20.42
CA LYS A 273 18.14 17.90 -19.54
C LYS A 273 18.30 18.61 -18.19
N CYS A 274 19.44 18.46 -17.51
CA CYS A 274 19.66 19.15 -16.23
C CYS A 274 19.61 20.68 -16.37
N HIS A 275 20.13 21.21 -17.49
CA HIS A 275 20.09 22.64 -17.76
C HIS A 275 18.67 23.11 -18.16
N GLU A 276 17.94 22.31 -18.96
CA GLU A 276 16.55 22.59 -19.35
C GLU A 276 15.62 22.66 -18.13
N SER A 277 15.81 21.77 -17.15
CA SER A 277 14.97 21.65 -15.95
C SER A 277 15.49 22.41 -14.72
N ARG A 278 16.53 23.24 -14.85
CA ARG A 278 17.19 23.94 -13.71
C ARG A 278 16.30 24.82 -12.82
N GLN A 279 15.12 25.19 -13.30
CA GLN A 279 14.13 25.95 -12.51
C GLN A 279 13.43 25.06 -11.48
N GLU A 280 13.33 23.76 -11.76
CA GLU A 280 12.72 22.75 -10.91
C GLU A 280 13.78 21.95 -10.16
N TRP A 281 14.84 21.52 -10.86
CA TRP A 281 15.92 20.69 -10.33
C TRP A 281 17.25 21.01 -11.01
N HIS A 282 18.32 21.25 -10.24
CA HIS A 282 19.63 21.66 -10.78
C HIS A 282 20.83 20.82 -10.30
N VAL A 283 20.57 19.63 -9.74
CA VAL A 283 21.61 18.70 -9.27
C VAL A 283 21.86 17.66 -10.37
N CYS A 284 23.00 17.72 -11.06
CA CYS A 284 23.17 16.99 -12.32
C CYS A 284 23.95 15.66 -12.22
N THR A 285 24.72 15.43 -11.16
CA THR A 285 25.60 14.27 -11.04
C THR A 285 25.49 13.64 -9.66
N ALA A 286 25.91 12.38 -9.51
CA ALA A 286 25.93 11.69 -8.21
C ALA A 286 26.78 12.45 -7.17
N ALA A 287 27.93 12.99 -7.60
CA ALA A 287 28.79 13.81 -6.73
C ALA A 287 28.14 15.15 -6.33
N ASP A 288 27.35 15.76 -7.23
CA ASP A 288 26.57 16.94 -6.88
C ASP A 288 25.44 16.59 -5.90
N LEU A 289 24.81 15.42 -6.07
CA LEU A 289 23.76 14.92 -5.19
C LEU A 289 24.29 14.65 -3.79
N GLU A 290 25.40 13.92 -3.64
CA GLU A 290 26.05 13.67 -2.35
C GLU A 290 26.35 14.97 -1.59
N ARG A 291 26.83 15.98 -2.32
CA ARG A 291 27.21 17.27 -1.74
C ARG A 291 26.00 18.15 -1.38
N THR A 292 24.94 18.10 -2.18
CA THR A 292 23.79 19.02 -2.09
C THR A 292 22.68 18.44 -1.22
N ASP A 293 22.39 17.15 -1.40
CA ASP A 293 21.32 16.42 -0.74
C ASP A 293 21.85 15.09 -0.17
N PRO A 294 22.68 15.14 0.88
CA PRO A 294 23.26 13.95 1.48
C PRO A 294 22.21 13.01 2.07
N LEU A 295 20.99 13.49 2.37
CA LEU A 295 19.91 12.67 2.90
C LEU A 295 19.39 11.68 1.87
N VAL A 296 19.06 12.16 0.66
CA VAL A 296 18.61 11.25 -0.41
C VAL A 296 19.78 10.46 -0.97
N PHE A 297 20.99 11.03 -1.07
CA PHE A 297 22.16 10.27 -1.49
C PHE A 297 22.45 9.08 -0.56
N ASP A 298 22.39 9.28 0.76
CA ASP A 298 22.50 8.20 1.74
C ASP A 298 21.37 7.18 1.57
N LEU A 299 20.13 7.65 1.36
CA LEU A 299 18.96 6.80 1.11
C LEU A 299 19.15 5.86 -0.08
N LEU A 300 19.66 6.37 -1.20
CA LEU A 300 19.82 5.62 -2.44
C LEU A 300 20.99 4.63 -2.38
N ASN A 301 22.08 4.96 -1.68
CA ASN A 301 23.34 4.23 -1.81
C ASN A 301 23.73 3.41 -0.56
N ASN A 302 23.26 3.76 0.64
CA ASN A 302 23.81 3.21 1.89
C ASN A 302 22.86 2.34 2.71
N TYR A 303 21.61 2.16 2.28
CA TYR A 303 20.63 1.30 2.96
C TYR A 303 20.56 -0.14 2.43
N GLY A 304 21.42 -0.49 1.47
CA GLY A 304 21.50 -1.84 0.91
C GLY A 304 20.35 -2.18 -0.05
N PHE A 305 19.64 -1.18 -0.56
CA PHE A 305 18.66 -1.35 -1.62
C PHE A 305 19.35 -1.63 -2.95
N LYS A 306 18.78 -2.53 -3.75
CA LYS A 306 19.19 -2.75 -5.13
C LYS A 306 18.44 -1.80 -6.07
N LEU A 307 18.70 -0.51 -5.88
CA LEU A 307 18.20 0.51 -6.80
C LEU A 307 19.07 0.49 -8.07
N PRO A 308 18.54 1.00 -9.20
CA PRO A 308 19.33 1.14 -10.42
C PRO A 308 20.62 1.93 -10.16
N THR A 309 21.74 1.42 -10.66
CA THR A 309 23.06 2.08 -10.63
C THR A 309 23.58 2.40 -12.03
N ARG A 310 22.97 1.81 -13.06
CA ARG A 310 23.26 2.03 -14.49
C ARG A 310 22.08 2.69 -15.16
N ILE A 311 22.37 3.51 -16.17
CA ILE A 311 21.35 4.20 -16.98
C ILE A 311 20.74 3.17 -17.94
N PRO A 312 19.41 2.95 -17.92
CA PRO A 312 18.73 2.18 -18.95
C PRO A 312 18.91 2.81 -20.33
N ASP A 313 19.27 2.01 -21.32
CA ASP A 313 19.51 2.44 -22.70
C ASP A 313 18.54 1.82 -23.72
N GLY A 314 17.65 0.94 -23.25
CA GLY A 314 16.68 0.21 -24.07
C GLY A 314 17.28 -0.98 -24.83
N SER A 315 18.40 -1.54 -24.36
CA SER A 315 19.12 -2.66 -25.01
C SER A 315 19.44 -3.86 -24.11
N TYR A 316 18.49 -4.22 -23.24
CA TYR A 316 18.60 -5.35 -22.29
C TYR A 316 19.20 -6.64 -22.89
N GLN A 317 20.29 -7.11 -22.27
CA GLN A 317 21.13 -8.26 -22.64
C GLN A 317 21.66 -8.26 -24.07
N ASP A 318 21.71 -7.11 -24.76
CA ASP A 318 22.41 -6.93 -26.04
C ASP A 318 23.84 -6.40 -25.79
N TRP A 319 24.64 -7.19 -25.09
CA TRP A 319 26.05 -6.93 -24.75
C TRP A 319 26.96 -6.62 -25.96
N THR A 320 26.47 -6.78 -27.19
CA THR A 320 27.19 -6.38 -28.41
C THR A 320 27.16 -4.87 -28.66
N LYS A 321 26.39 -4.11 -27.87
CA LYS A 321 26.26 -2.65 -27.90
C LYS A 321 26.34 -2.02 -26.50
N ALA A 322 27.30 -2.44 -25.66
CA ALA A 322 27.49 -1.80 -24.35
C ALA A 322 27.46 -0.27 -24.50
N SER A 323 26.46 0.38 -23.88
CA SER A 323 26.19 1.79 -24.12
C SER A 323 27.31 2.65 -23.55
N PRO A 324 27.80 3.66 -24.30
CA PRO A 324 28.76 4.64 -23.78
C PRO A 324 28.22 5.40 -22.56
N ASP A 325 26.93 5.30 -22.26
CA ASP A 325 26.26 5.94 -21.13
C ASP A 325 26.78 5.43 -19.77
N ASN A 326 27.32 4.21 -19.71
CA ASN A 326 27.78 3.57 -18.48
C ASN A 326 29.33 3.51 -18.33
N GLU A 327 30.11 4.08 -19.27
CA GLU A 327 31.59 3.98 -19.31
C GLU A 327 32.34 4.71 -18.17
N HIS A 328 31.64 5.32 -17.21
CA HIS A 328 32.24 6.08 -16.10
C HIS A 328 31.79 5.68 -14.69
N ALA A 329 30.94 4.65 -14.54
CA ALA A 329 30.47 4.21 -13.22
C ALA A 329 31.45 3.28 -12.47
N ASP A 330 32.47 2.74 -13.14
CA ASP A 330 33.31 1.65 -12.60
C ASP A 330 34.69 2.07 -12.05
N ASP A 331 35.08 3.35 -12.09
CA ASP A 331 36.39 3.80 -11.60
C ASP A 331 36.25 4.76 -10.42
N GLU A 332 36.19 4.22 -9.19
CA GLU A 332 36.82 4.76 -7.96
C GLU A 332 36.27 4.07 -6.69
N HIS A 333 36.49 2.77 -6.48
CA HIS A 333 36.58 2.19 -5.13
C HIS A 333 37.25 0.80 -5.16
N ALA A 334 38.54 0.78 -5.53
CA ALA A 334 39.41 -0.35 -5.22
C ALA A 334 40.70 0.18 -4.56
N ASP A 335 40.97 -0.38 -3.38
CA ASP A 335 42.27 -0.55 -2.73
C ASP A 335 42.35 0.06 -1.32
N ASN A 336 42.14 -0.81 -0.32
CA ASN A 336 43.09 -0.97 0.79
C ASN A 336 42.79 -2.27 1.56
N GLU A 337 43.44 -3.35 1.15
CA GLU A 337 43.64 -4.53 1.99
C GLU A 337 44.93 -4.43 2.83
N HIS A 338 44.84 -5.03 4.02
CA HIS A 338 45.87 -5.50 4.97
C HIS A 338 46.09 -4.70 6.26
N ALA A 339 45.62 -5.24 7.40
CA ALA A 339 46.38 -6.23 8.20
C ALA A 339 45.63 -6.62 9.50
N ASP A 340 45.51 -7.94 9.75
CA ASP A 340 45.67 -8.75 10.99
C ASP A 340 44.97 -8.29 12.30
N ASP A 341 44.38 -9.11 13.19
CA ASP A 341 44.29 -10.56 13.38
C ASP A 341 43.25 -10.86 14.52
N GLU A 342 42.68 -12.06 14.49
CA GLU A 342 42.21 -12.92 15.62
C GLU A 342 41.18 -12.43 16.69
N HIS A 343 39.94 -12.97 16.69
CA HIS A 343 39.54 -14.12 17.55
C HIS A 343 38.03 -14.47 17.55
N SER A 344 37.77 -15.78 17.46
CA SER A 344 36.68 -16.61 18.06
C SER A 344 35.28 -16.70 17.42
N ASP A 345 35.07 -17.81 16.71
CA ASP A 345 34.02 -18.84 16.88
C ASP A 345 32.67 -18.48 17.53
N ALA A 346 31.56 -18.63 16.77
CA ALA A 346 30.64 -19.79 16.86
C ALA A 346 29.21 -19.47 16.40
N GLY A 347 28.76 -20.19 15.35
CA GLY A 347 27.39 -20.64 15.06
C GLY A 347 26.17 -19.75 15.38
N GLY A 348 25.52 -19.25 14.34
CA GLY A 348 24.17 -18.67 14.43
C GLY A 348 23.51 -18.56 13.06
N SER A 349 22.35 -19.19 12.91
CA SER A 349 21.48 -19.21 11.74
C SER A 349 21.27 -17.85 11.05
N ASN A 350 21.20 -17.88 9.71
CA ASN A 350 20.58 -16.88 8.85
C ASN A 350 19.35 -16.22 9.51
N LYS A 351 19.55 -15.02 10.01
CA LYS A 351 18.53 -13.99 10.12
C LYS A 351 19.15 -12.75 9.53
N ILE A 352 18.85 -12.50 8.25
CA ILE A 352 19.03 -11.19 7.63
C ILE A 352 18.23 -10.24 8.53
N GLY A 353 18.96 -9.43 9.31
CA GLY A 353 18.38 -8.48 10.22
C GLY A 353 17.75 -7.37 9.40
N TYR A 354 16.44 -7.42 9.20
CA TYR A 354 15.68 -6.24 8.81
C TYR A 354 15.85 -5.20 9.91
N ALA A 355 16.18 -3.96 9.52
CA ALA A 355 16.42 -2.88 10.46
C ALA A 355 15.15 -2.63 11.30
N ARG A 356 15.11 -3.23 12.49
CA ARG A 356 14.29 -2.74 13.59
C ARG A 356 14.75 -1.30 13.82
N PHE A 357 13.83 -0.34 13.87
CA PHE A 357 14.15 0.99 14.39
C PHE A 357 14.93 0.81 15.69
N SER A 358 16.15 1.35 15.73
CA SER A 358 16.92 1.41 16.97
C SER A 358 16.13 2.18 18.02
N GLU A 359 16.37 1.93 19.31
CA GLU A 359 15.74 2.71 20.37
C GLU A 359 16.00 4.21 20.21
N GLU A 360 17.16 4.59 19.65
CA GLU A 360 17.52 5.98 19.36
C GLU A 360 16.72 6.59 18.18
N GLU A 361 16.43 5.82 17.13
CA GLU A 361 15.58 6.27 16.01
C GLU A 361 14.12 6.41 16.43
N ARG A 362 13.61 5.46 17.24
CA ARG A 362 12.27 5.61 17.86
C ARG A 362 12.23 6.83 18.77
N ALA A 363 13.28 7.08 19.55
CA ALA A 363 13.39 8.27 20.41
C ALA A 363 13.52 9.59 19.62
N ARG A 364 14.12 9.57 18.42
CA ARG A 364 14.18 10.72 17.51
C ARG A 364 12.82 11.03 16.87
N LEU A 365 12.08 10.01 16.42
CA LEU A 365 10.73 10.16 15.86
C LEU A 365 9.69 10.50 16.93
N ALA A 366 9.87 10.00 18.16
CA ALA A 366 9.03 10.31 19.32
C ALA A 366 9.20 11.76 19.83
N LYS A 367 10.11 12.55 19.27
CA LYS A 367 10.44 13.89 19.80
C LYS A 367 9.46 15.01 19.43
N ASN A 368 8.31 14.66 18.84
CA ASN A 368 7.18 15.57 18.69
C ASN A 368 6.08 15.16 19.69
N THR A 369 6.40 15.25 20.99
CA THR A 369 5.48 14.91 22.08
C THR A 369 4.25 15.82 22.01
N ARG A 370 3.12 15.25 21.60
CA ARG A 370 1.81 15.86 21.84
C ARG A 370 1.37 15.43 23.22
N THR A 371 1.04 16.36 24.09
CA THR A 371 0.33 16.05 25.32
C THR A 371 -1.15 16.04 25.03
N PRO A 372 -1.93 15.04 25.50
CA PRO A 372 -3.37 15.06 25.29
C PRO A 372 -3.98 16.20 26.12
N ASP A 373 -4.95 16.91 25.53
CA ASP A 373 -5.76 17.89 26.24
C ASP A 373 -7.15 17.30 26.45
N LEU A 374 -7.31 16.67 27.62
CA LEU A 374 -8.53 15.99 28.01
C LEU A 374 -9.64 16.95 28.47
N ALA A 375 -9.46 18.26 28.31
CA ALA A 375 -10.50 19.23 28.60
C ALA A 375 -11.59 19.21 27.52
N ILE A 376 -12.85 19.22 27.96
CA ILE A 376 -13.98 19.37 27.04
C ILE A 376 -14.06 20.82 26.55
N MET A 377 -14.00 20.99 25.24
CA MET A 377 -14.24 22.23 24.52
C MET A 377 -15.66 22.25 23.96
N SER A 378 -16.26 23.44 23.90
CA SER A 378 -17.62 23.60 23.34
C SER A 378 -17.66 23.74 21.81
N GLN A 379 -16.49 23.92 21.18
CA GLN A 379 -16.32 24.09 19.73
C GLN A 379 -15.00 23.48 19.28
N HIS A 380 -14.99 22.84 18.11
CA HIS A 380 -13.78 22.45 17.40
C HIS A 380 -13.01 23.70 16.96
N PRO A 381 -11.69 23.79 17.18
CA PRO A 381 -10.94 25.02 16.97
C PRO A 381 -10.70 25.39 15.50
N THR A 382 -10.72 24.41 14.59
CA THR A 382 -10.31 24.59 13.19
C THR A 382 -11.29 24.03 12.15
N ILE A 383 -12.33 23.32 12.56
CA ILE A 383 -13.25 22.59 11.66
C ILE A 383 -14.68 23.00 12.00
N ASP A 384 -15.06 24.18 11.51
CA ASP A 384 -16.33 24.84 11.86
C ASP A 384 -17.58 24.02 11.52
N CYS A 385 -17.50 23.15 10.52
CA CYS A 385 -18.65 22.35 10.08
C CYS A 385 -19.11 21.35 11.16
N LEU A 386 -18.21 20.91 12.05
CA LEU A 386 -18.54 20.02 13.17
C LEU A 386 -19.36 20.73 14.26
N ASN A 387 -19.15 22.04 14.44
CA ASN A 387 -19.78 22.85 15.50
C ASN A 387 -21.30 23.03 15.31
N GLY A 388 -21.83 22.61 14.16
CA GLY A 388 -23.28 22.61 13.89
C GLY A 388 -24.02 21.37 14.43
N THR A 389 -23.28 20.33 14.83
CA THR A 389 -23.82 19.04 15.28
C THR A 389 -23.28 18.66 16.66
N PHE A 390 -22.00 18.89 16.91
CA PHE A 390 -21.33 18.55 18.16
C PHE A 390 -21.05 19.81 18.99
N ASP A 391 -21.21 19.70 20.31
CA ASP A 391 -20.95 20.78 21.28
C ASP A 391 -19.97 20.36 22.40
N LYS A 392 -19.39 19.17 22.28
CA LYS A 392 -18.38 18.63 23.19
C LYS A 392 -17.25 18.05 22.35
N PHE A 393 -16.04 18.52 22.57
CA PHE A 393 -14.84 18.08 21.86
C PHE A 393 -13.71 17.86 22.86
N VAL A 394 -12.99 16.75 22.74
CA VAL A 394 -11.79 16.46 23.54
C VAL A 394 -10.64 16.13 22.60
N ASN A 395 -9.49 16.80 22.78
CA ASN A 395 -8.31 16.60 21.95
C ASN A 395 -7.40 15.54 22.58
N VAL A 396 -7.36 14.37 21.94
CA VAL A 396 -6.51 13.25 22.35
C VAL A 396 -5.35 13.15 21.37
N PHE A 397 -4.19 13.69 21.76
CA PHE A 397 -2.97 13.69 20.94
C PHE A 397 -3.14 14.30 19.52
N GLY A 398 -4.11 15.19 19.34
CA GLY A 398 -4.48 15.83 18.07
C GLY A 398 -5.61 15.15 17.31
N MET A 399 -6.08 13.97 17.72
CA MET A 399 -7.36 13.42 17.30
C MET A 399 -8.49 13.98 18.19
N TYR A 400 -9.73 13.91 17.71
CA TYR A 400 -10.87 14.46 18.45
C TYR A 400 -11.93 13.39 18.75
N VAL A 401 -12.27 13.28 20.04
CA VAL A 401 -13.53 12.67 20.48
C VAL A 401 -14.58 13.77 20.53
N MET A 402 -15.73 13.53 19.92
CA MET A 402 -16.78 14.55 19.79
C MET A 402 -18.17 14.00 20.14
N GLY A 403 -18.90 14.75 20.95
CA GLY A 403 -20.23 14.39 21.46
C GLY A 403 -21.30 15.40 21.05
N THR A 404 -22.49 14.92 20.71
CA THR A 404 -23.68 15.76 20.49
C THR A 404 -24.17 16.40 21.80
N PRO A 405 -25.05 17.42 21.75
CA PRO A 405 -25.65 18.03 22.93
C PRO A 405 -26.23 17.03 23.94
N GLU A 406 -26.87 15.97 23.47
CA GLU A 406 -27.45 14.90 24.29
C GLU A 406 -26.40 13.98 24.92
N THR A 407 -25.19 13.94 24.38
CA THR A 407 -24.11 13.06 24.86
C THR A 407 -23.63 13.52 26.24
N PRO A 408 -23.74 12.67 27.30
CA PRO A 408 -23.21 12.98 28.61
C PRO A 408 -21.69 13.17 28.60
N GLU A 409 -21.17 14.17 29.31
CA GLU A 409 -19.73 14.43 29.43
C GLU A 409 -18.95 13.20 29.93
N SER A 410 -19.56 12.37 30.79
CA SER A 410 -18.93 11.13 31.26
C SER A 410 -18.62 10.14 30.13
N ARG A 411 -19.45 10.08 29.09
CA ARG A 411 -19.21 9.23 27.90
C ARG A 411 -18.12 9.79 27.00
N VAL A 412 -18.09 11.11 26.84
CA VAL A 412 -17.02 11.80 26.11
C VAL A 412 -15.68 11.57 26.79
N ASN A 413 -15.60 11.77 28.11
CA ASN A 413 -14.38 11.56 28.89
C ASN A 413 -13.94 10.09 28.87
N HIS A 414 -14.88 9.14 29.02
CA HIS A 414 -14.58 7.71 28.96
C HIS A 414 -13.99 7.31 27.59
N SER A 415 -14.62 7.74 26.50
CA SER A 415 -14.14 7.45 25.13
C SER A 415 -12.78 8.11 24.86
N ALA A 416 -12.57 9.34 25.35
CA ALA A 416 -11.28 10.02 25.27
C ALA A 416 -10.19 9.29 26.05
N GLY A 417 -10.50 8.75 27.23
CA GLY A 417 -9.60 7.91 28.00
C GLY A 417 -9.25 6.61 27.28
N VAL A 418 -10.24 5.93 26.69
CA VAL A 418 -9.99 4.70 25.91
C VAL A 418 -9.13 4.99 24.68
N LEU A 419 -9.42 6.05 23.93
CA LEU A 419 -8.59 6.47 22.80
C LEU A 419 -7.15 6.78 23.24
N ALA A 420 -6.98 7.49 24.35
CA ALA A 420 -5.66 7.81 24.89
C ALA A 420 -4.89 6.54 25.28
N GLN A 421 -5.54 5.58 25.97
CA GLN A 421 -4.95 4.29 26.36
C GLN A 421 -4.67 3.35 25.19
N TYR A 422 -5.30 3.54 24.03
CA TYR A 422 -4.91 2.81 22.82
C TYR A 422 -3.71 3.45 22.13
N LEU A 423 -3.58 4.77 22.16
CA LEU A 423 -2.49 5.51 21.53
C LEU A 423 -1.22 5.55 22.41
N ASP A 424 -1.38 5.50 23.73
CA ASP A 424 -0.35 5.42 24.76
C ASP A 424 -0.81 4.38 25.79
N ASN A 425 -0.46 3.11 25.54
CA ASN A 425 -0.96 1.97 26.28
C ASN A 425 -0.20 1.71 27.59
N ASP A 426 1.03 2.20 27.72
CA ASP A 426 1.76 2.14 28.97
C ASP A 426 1.50 3.33 29.91
N GLU A 427 0.81 4.36 29.39
CA GLU A 427 0.40 5.60 30.05
C GLU A 427 1.59 6.43 30.54
N ASP A 428 2.68 6.46 29.76
CA ASP A 428 3.88 7.24 30.07
C ASP A 428 3.79 8.72 29.62
N GLY A 429 2.69 9.08 28.95
CA GLY A 429 2.45 10.42 28.38
C GLY A 429 2.92 10.55 26.93
N SER A 430 3.50 9.51 26.34
CA SER A 430 4.03 9.47 24.98
C SER A 430 3.29 8.44 24.15
N VAL A 431 2.98 8.83 22.92
CA VAL A 431 2.28 7.96 21.97
C VAL A 431 3.19 6.79 21.59
N ASP A 432 2.66 5.57 21.68
CA ASP A 432 3.34 4.32 21.38
C ASP A 432 3.80 4.25 19.92
N ASP A 433 2.92 4.64 19.00
CA ASP A 433 3.18 4.66 17.56
C ASP A 433 2.84 6.03 16.94
N ILE A 434 3.86 6.90 16.90
CA ILE A 434 3.72 8.27 16.42
C ILE A 434 3.42 8.34 14.91
N ALA A 435 3.85 7.34 14.14
CA ALA A 435 3.63 7.28 12.69
C ALA A 435 2.14 7.05 12.40
N VAL A 436 1.55 6.07 13.10
CA VAL A 436 0.10 5.80 13.07
C VAL A 436 -0.69 7.04 13.48
N LEU A 437 -0.33 7.69 14.59
CA LEU A 437 -1.02 8.90 15.04
C LEU A 437 -0.92 10.05 14.04
N ASN A 438 0.27 10.32 13.49
CA ASN A 438 0.47 11.43 12.56
C ASN A 438 -0.41 11.28 11.32
N PHE A 439 -0.55 10.06 10.80
CA PHE A 439 -1.48 9.77 9.70
C PHE A 439 -2.93 10.04 10.11
N LEU A 440 -3.39 9.49 11.24
CA LEU A 440 -4.78 9.64 11.70
C LEU A 440 -5.15 11.12 11.91
N VAL A 441 -4.23 11.91 12.45
CA VAL A 441 -4.40 13.37 12.60
C VAL A 441 -4.39 14.05 11.23
N GLY A 442 -3.48 13.64 10.34
CA GLY A 442 -3.34 14.22 8.99
C GLY A 442 -4.62 14.15 8.17
N ILE A 443 -5.40 13.08 8.33
CA ILE A 443 -6.70 12.90 7.66
C ILE A 443 -7.89 13.41 8.48
N ASN A 444 -7.65 14.11 9.60
CA ASN A 444 -8.67 14.53 10.56
C ASN A 444 -9.60 13.37 10.95
N ARG A 445 -9.03 12.22 11.34
CA ARG A 445 -9.78 11.07 11.82
C ARG A 445 -10.39 11.38 13.19
N VAL A 446 -11.69 11.12 13.34
CA VAL A 446 -12.48 11.52 14.53
C VAL A 446 -13.21 10.34 15.16
N VAL A 447 -13.50 10.46 16.46
CA VAL A 447 -14.34 9.52 17.24
C VAL A 447 -15.68 10.19 17.56
N PRO A 448 -16.75 9.94 16.78
CA PRO A 448 -18.07 10.49 17.04
C PRO A 448 -18.81 9.69 18.11
N ILE A 449 -19.49 10.42 19.00
CA ILE A 449 -20.46 9.90 19.96
C ILE A 449 -21.77 10.65 19.74
N TRP A 450 -22.82 9.91 19.35
CA TRP A 450 -24.09 10.50 18.95
C TRP A 450 -25.24 9.49 19.05
N THR A 451 -26.48 9.91 18.86
CA THR A 451 -27.57 8.95 18.66
C THR A 451 -27.57 8.43 17.22
N GLN A 452 -28.24 7.31 16.98
CA GLN A 452 -28.46 6.82 15.61
C GLN A 452 -29.17 7.88 14.74
N GLN A 453 -30.14 8.59 15.31
CA GLN A 453 -30.87 9.66 14.63
C GLN A 453 -29.96 10.85 14.26
N ASP A 454 -29.04 11.24 15.15
CA ASP A 454 -28.08 12.31 14.89
C ASP A 454 -27.13 11.94 13.75
N SER A 455 -26.65 10.70 13.74
CA SER A 455 -25.81 10.15 12.67
C SER A 455 -26.53 10.21 11.32
N GLU A 456 -27.75 9.66 11.23
CA GLU A 456 -28.58 9.71 10.02
C GLU A 456 -28.86 11.15 9.56
N THR A 457 -29.10 12.06 10.52
CA THR A 457 -29.34 13.48 10.24
C THR A 457 -28.09 14.17 9.72
N PHE A 458 -26.91 13.85 10.26
CA PHE A 458 -25.63 14.39 9.82
C PHE A 458 -25.38 14.07 8.33
N TYR A 459 -25.59 12.81 7.92
CA TYR A 459 -25.39 12.36 6.55
C TYR A 459 -26.49 12.80 5.57
N SER A 460 -27.75 12.92 6.03
CA SER A 460 -28.86 13.37 5.17
C SER A 460 -28.93 14.88 4.97
N ALA A 461 -28.23 15.67 5.79
CA ALA A 461 -28.12 17.11 5.62
C ALA A 461 -27.18 17.45 4.43
N THR A 462 -27.76 17.56 3.23
CA THR A 462 -27.06 17.71 1.93
C THR A 462 -26.01 18.83 1.85
N ASP A 463 -26.04 19.83 2.74
CA ASP A 463 -25.05 20.92 2.78
C ASP A 463 -24.00 20.77 3.91
N ARG A 464 -24.32 20.03 4.99
CA ARG A 464 -23.43 19.91 6.17
C ARG A 464 -22.63 18.61 6.19
N GLY A 465 -23.26 17.48 5.90
CA GLY A 465 -22.57 16.19 5.74
C GLY A 465 -21.51 16.28 4.64
N ALA A 466 -21.95 16.72 3.45
CA ALA A 466 -21.07 16.90 2.29
C ALA A 466 -19.90 17.88 2.53
N SER A 467 -20.11 18.98 3.27
CA SER A 467 -19.03 19.96 3.54
C SER A 467 -18.07 19.53 4.65
N CYS A 468 -18.47 18.60 5.52
CA CYS A 468 -17.60 17.98 6.50
C CYS A 468 -16.87 16.75 5.95
N GLU A 469 -17.50 15.94 5.10
CA GLU A 469 -16.91 14.72 4.53
C GLU A 469 -15.61 14.98 3.75
N GLU A 470 -15.46 16.17 3.15
CA GLU A 470 -14.20 16.60 2.51
C GLU A 470 -13.10 16.99 3.51
N LYS A 471 -13.44 17.21 4.79
CA LYS A 471 -12.54 17.78 5.81
C LYS A 471 -12.23 16.84 6.96
N VAL A 472 -13.08 15.85 7.22
CA VAL A 472 -12.92 14.89 8.32
C VAL A 472 -13.11 13.47 7.82
N SER A 473 -12.37 12.54 8.41
CA SER A 473 -12.50 11.11 8.12
C SER A 473 -13.27 10.42 9.24
N PHE A 474 -14.43 9.86 8.91
CA PHE A 474 -15.20 8.98 9.79
C PHE A 474 -14.83 7.51 9.54
N GLY A 475 -14.93 6.69 10.59
CA GLY A 475 -14.56 5.28 10.54
C GLY A 475 -15.61 4.38 11.16
N ALA A 476 -15.78 4.56 12.47
CA ALA A 476 -16.72 3.84 13.30
C ALA A 476 -17.50 4.85 14.16
N SER A 477 -18.48 4.40 14.93
CA SER A 477 -19.34 5.31 15.71
C SER A 477 -19.75 4.71 17.03
N MET A 478 -19.68 5.53 18.07
CA MET A 478 -20.26 5.20 19.37
C MET A 478 -21.68 5.73 19.46
N PHE A 479 -22.64 4.86 19.76
CA PHE A 479 -24.03 5.23 19.99
C PHE A 479 -24.37 5.35 21.47
N LEU A 480 -25.34 6.21 21.79
CA LEU A 480 -25.77 6.41 23.17
C LEU A 480 -26.44 5.17 23.78
N GLU A 481 -26.95 4.27 22.95
CA GLU A 481 -27.63 3.04 23.34
C GLU A 481 -26.68 1.85 23.54
N ASP A 482 -25.40 2.01 23.20
CA ASP A 482 -24.39 0.96 23.30
C ASP A 482 -24.09 0.54 24.75
N LYS A 483 -23.32 -0.55 24.92
CA LYS A 483 -22.82 -0.96 26.23
C LYS A 483 -21.61 -0.11 26.63
N TRP A 484 -21.64 0.46 27.85
CA TRP A 484 -20.60 1.33 28.42
C TRP A 484 -20.07 0.78 29.74
N ALA A 485 -18.81 0.35 29.80
CA ALA A 485 -18.20 -0.15 31.03
C ALA A 485 -17.26 0.91 31.65
N PHE A 486 -17.82 1.87 32.37
CA PHE A 486 -17.02 2.90 33.05
C PHE A 486 -16.05 2.28 34.06
N GLY A 487 -14.76 2.58 33.92
CA GLY A 487 -13.69 1.96 34.71
C GLY A 487 -13.31 0.55 34.25
N GLY A 488 -13.67 0.19 33.02
CA GLY A 488 -13.23 -1.00 32.31
C GLY A 488 -14.08 -2.25 32.57
N ILE A 489 -13.99 -3.19 31.62
CA ILE A 489 -14.74 -4.45 31.63
C ILE A 489 -14.43 -5.32 32.86
N THR A 490 -13.21 -5.24 33.39
CA THR A 490 -12.79 -6.00 34.59
C THR A 490 -13.57 -5.55 35.83
N SER A 491 -13.91 -4.26 35.91
CA SER A 491 -14.65 -3.68 37.03
C SER A 491 -16.15 -3.82 36.85
N ALA A 492 -16.64 -3.61 35.63
CA ALA A 492 -18.07 -3.61 35.32
C ALA A 492 -18.68 -5.01 35.17
N GLY A 493 -17.89 -6.00 34.74
CA GLY A 493 -18.36 -7.37 34.49
C GLY A 493 -19.23 -7.52 33.25
N HIS A 494 -19.15 -6.57 32.30
CA HIS A 494 -19.81 -6.63 31.00
C HIS A 494 -18.99 -5.88 29.94
N TRP A 495 -19.32 -6.10 28.66
CA TRP A 495 -18.61 -5.49 27.53
C TRP A 495 -18.64 -3.96 27.52
N ASP A 496 -17.59 -3.37 26.96
CA ASP A 496 -17.47 -1.96 26.61
C ASP A 496 -17.33 -1.83 25.10
N THR A 497 -18.30 -1.19 24.46
CA THR A 497 -18.34 -1.03 23.00
C THR A 497 -17.20 -0.12 22.51
N ASN A 498 -16.68 0.76 23.36
CA ASN A 498 -15.53 1.61 23.04
C ASN A 498 -14.28 0.80 22.65
N LEU A 499 -14.11 -0.41 23.18
CA LEU A 499 -12.96 -1.25 22.85
C LEU A 499 -12.94 -1.66 21.37
N GLU A 500 -14.12 -1.79 20.76
CA GLU A 500 -14.32 -2.19 19.36
C GLU A 500 -14.25 -0.97 18.45
N GLU A 501 -15.18 -0.03 18.62
CA GLU A 501 -15.36 1.11 17.71
C GLU A 501 -14.12 2.01 17.64
N ILE A 502 -13.50 2.31 18.79
CA ILE A 502 -12.29 3.15 18.79
C ILE A 502 -11.12 2.41 18.15
N TRP A 503 -11.05 1.08 18.31
CA TRP A 503 -10.03 0.29 17.63
C TRP A 503 -10.22 0.31 16.12
N HIS A 504 -11.45 0.15 15.60
CA HIS A 504 -11.75 0.31 14.17
C HIS A 504 -11.38 1.70 13.60
N ILE A 505 -11.41 2.74 14.44
CA ILE A 505 -10.96 4.07 14.04
C ILE A 505 -9.44 4.12 13.89
N ILE A 506 -8.70 3.48 14.81
CA ILE A 506 -7.23 3.44 14.87
C ILE A 506 -6.63 2.51 13.82
N THR A 507 -7.28 1.37 13.53
CA THR A 507 -6.79 0.35 12.58
C THR A 507 -6.50 0.93 11.20
N LYS A 508 -7.21 1.99 10.78
CA LYS A 508 -6.94 2.69 9.53
C LYS A 508 -5.51 3.25 9.45
N GLY A 509 -4.95 3.65 10.58
CA GLY A 509 -3.57 4.11 10.66
C GLY A 509 -2.56 2.97 10.53
N PHE A 510 -2.84 1.80 11.11
CA PHE A 510 -2.01 0.61 10.91
C PHE A 510 -2.07 0.07 9.48
N ASP A 511 -3.26 0.03 8.87
CA ASP A 511 -3.47 -0.30 7.45
C ASP A 511 -2.59 0.58 6.54
N HIS A 512 -2.60 1.89 6.78
CA HIS A 512 -1.87 2.83 5.95
C HIS A 512 -0.36 2.86 6.21
N MET A 513 0.07 2.87 7.48
CA MET A 513 1.48 3.03 7.84
C MET A 513 2.27 1.73 7.70
N TYR A 514 1.60 0.58 7.84
CA TYR A 514 2.23 -0.74 7.80
C TYR A 514 1.47 -1.70 6.88
N PRO A 515 1.28 -1.36 5.59
CA PRO A 515 0.41 -2.11 4.67
C PRO A 515 0.88 -3.54 4.43
N TYR A 516 2.18 -3.82 4.51
CA TYR A 516 2.70 -5.19 4.45
C TYR A 516 2.24 -6.06 5.64
N TYR A 517 2.02 -5.47 6.82
CA TYR A 517 1.63 -6.21 8.01
C TYR A 517 0.12 -6.19 8.23
N PHE A 518 -0.48 -5.00 8.13
CA PHE A 518 -1.88 -4.74 8.49
C PHE A 518 -2.73 -4.25 7.33
N GLY A 519 -2.19 -4.22 6.10
CA GLY A 519 -2.90 -3.72 4.93
C GLY A 519 -4.10 -4.58 4.56
N VAL A 520 -5.16 -3.93 4.11
CA VAL A 520 -6.44 -4.60 3.82
C VAL A 520 -6.54 -5.18 2.40
N ARG A 521 -5.48 -5.07 1.58
CA ARG A 521 -5.47 -5.62 0.22
C ARG A 521 -5.36 -7.16 0.24
N PRO A 522 -6.20 -7.88 -0.53
CA PRO A 522 -6.21 -9.35 -0.52
C PRO A 522 -4.87 -10.01 -0.82
N GLY A 523 -4.35 -10.79 0.13
CA GLY A 523 -3.16 -11.63 -0.04
C GLY A 523 -1.82 -10.94 -0.05
N LEU A 524 -1.77 -9.65 0.22
CA LEU A 524 -0.54 -8.86 0.15
C LEU A 524 0.01 -8.48 1.53
N SER A 525 -0.72 -8.83 2.59
CA SER A 525 -0.34 -8.50 3.96
C SER A 525 -0.35 -9.72 4.87
N ARG A 526 0.44 -9.64 5.95
CA ARG A 526 0.51 -10.68 6.99
C ARG A 526 -0.85 -10.89 7.67
N ILE A 527 -1.62 -9.83 7.88
CA ILE A 527 -2.99 -9.95 8.39
C ILE A 527 -3.93 -10.60 7.37
N GLY A 528 -3.72 -10.32 6.08
CA GLY A 528 -4.43 -10.96 4.97
C GLY A 528 -4.20 -12.47 4.92
N GLU A 529 -2.95 -12.90 5.05
CA GLU A 529 -2.59 -14.32 5.16
C GLU A 529 -3.27 -14.98 6.37
N ALA A 530 -3.28 -14.29 7.51
CA ALA A 530 -3.88 -14.79 8.73
C ALA A 530 -5.41 -14.93 8.63
N VAL A 531 -6.11 -13.93 8.08
CA VAL A 531 -7.57 -13.99 7.93
C VAL A 531 -8.01 -15.04 6.90
N ASP A 532 -7.23 -15.23 5.84
CA ASP A 532 -7.51 -16.28 4.85
C ASP A 532 -7.34 -17.67 5.49
N ALA A 533 -6.30 -17.87 6.30
CA ALA A 533 -6.14 -19.10 7.07
C ALA A 533 -7.30 -19.32 8.06
N ALA A 534 -7.74 -18.25 8.76
CA ALA A 534 -8.80 -18.31 9.74
C ALA A 534 -10.17 -18.67 9.17
N ARG A 535 -10.42 -18.28 7.92
CA ARG A 535 -11.68 -18.56 7.20
C ARG A 535 -11.62 -19.86 6.41
N GLY A 536 -10.47 -20.52 6.30
CA GLY A 536 -10.27 -21.72 5.48
C GLY A 536 -10.10 -21.43 3.99
N GLY A 537 -9.76 -20.19 3.63
CA GLY A 537 -9.60 -19.72 2.26
C GLY A 537 -9.85 -18.22 2.12
N ARG A 538 -9.61 -17.70 0.92
CA ARG A 538 -9.88 -16.30 0.57
C ARG A 538 -11.32 -16.11 0.12
N PHE A 539 -12.02 -15.18 0.76
CA PHE A 539 -13.39 -14.80 0.42
C PHE A 539 -13.50 -13.29 0.26
N GLN A 540 -13.76 -12.82 -0.97
CA GLN A 540 -13.91 -11.38 -1.26
C GLN A 540 -15.17 -10.80 -0.60
N GLU A 541 -16.22 -11.59 -0.49
CA GLU A 541 -17.48 -11.28 0.16
C GLU A 541 -17.81 -12.40 1.17
N ALA A 542 -18.66 -12.10 2.16
CA ALA A 542 -19.11 -13.10 3.11
C ALA A 542 -19.88 -14.24 2.39
N PRO A 543 -19.43 -15.50 2.47
CA PRO A 543 -20.13 -16.63 1.87
C PRO A 543 -21.36 -17.01 2.69
N ASP A 544 -22.34 -17.68 2.06
CA ASP A 544 -23.49 -18.27 2.76
C ASP A 544 -23.07 -19.24 3.89
N LYS A 545 -21.93 -19.91 3.70
CA LYS A 545 -21.36 -20.84 4.67
C LYS A 545 -19.84 -20.89 4.54
N TYR A 546 -19.14 -20.66 5.65
CA TYR A 546 -17.70 -20.92 5.76
C TYR A 546 -17.38 -22.42 5.91
N PRO A 547 -16.18 -22.87 5.52
CA PRO A 547 -15.67 -24.20 5.83
C PRO A 547 -15.85 -24.57 7.32
N ASP A 548 -16.12 -25.84 7.61
CA ASP A 548 -16.45 -26.27 8.97
C ASP A 548 -15.26 -26.08 9.94
N GLU A 549 -14.03 -26.17 9.42
CA GLU A 549 -12.78 -25.97 10.13
C GLU A 549 -12.42 -24.50 10.43
N SER A 550 -13.13 -23.54 9.82
CA SER A 550 -12.87 -22.12 10.05
C SER A 550 -13.07 -21.75 11.52
N TRP A 551 -12.39 -20.71 11.98
CA TRP A 551 -12.57 -20.16 13.32
C TRP A 551 -12.87 -18.67 13.32
N TYR A 552 -12.93 -18.07 12.15
CA TYR A 552 -13.49 -16.75 11.94
C TYR A 552 -14.61 -16.86 10.90
N ARG A 553 -15.83 -16.43 11.27
CA ARG A 553 -17.03 -16.53 10.42
C ARG A 553 -17.86 -15.25 10.48
N PHE A 554 -17.49 -14.29 9.64
CA PHE A 554 -18.21 -13.01 9.54
C PHE A 554 -19.24 -13.05 8.41
N TYR A 555 -20.51 -12.83 8.74
CA TYR A 555 -21.64 -13.06 7.82
C TYR A 555 -22.34 -11.78 7.35
N ASP A 556 -21.80 -10.59 7.63
CA ASP A 556 -22.42 -9.35 7.12
C ASP A 556 -22.23 -9.27 5.59
N PRO A 557 -23.33 -9.32 4.80
CA PRO A 557 -23.24 -9.29 3.35
C PRO A 557 -22.87 -7.91 2.79
N THR A 558 -22.86 -6.86 3.61
CA THR A 558 -22.45 -5.51 3.20
C THR A 558 -20.93 -5.30 3.32
N CYS A 559 -20.21 -6.28 3.88
CA CYS A 559 -18.79 -6.19 4.19
C CYS A 559 -17.93 -6.92 3.16
N GLY A 560 -17.15 -6.15 2.40
CA GLY A 560 -16.10 -6.66 1.52
C GLY A 560 -14.89 -7.20 2.27
N TYR A 561 -13.88 -7.66 1.53
CA TYR A 561 -12.68 -8.26 2.08
C TYR A 561 -11.92 -7.35 3.05
N ASP A 562 -11.87 -6.06 2.74
CA ASP A 562 -11.19 -5.03 3.52
C ASP A 562 -11.85 -4.81 4.88
N CYS A 563 -13.18 -4.69 4.89
CA CYS A 563 -13.99 -4.63 6.10
C CYS A 563 -13.80 -5.90 6.95
N GLN A 564 -13.78 -7.09 6.35
CA GLN A 564 -13.52 -8.35 7.07
C GLN A 564 -12.13 -8.41 7.70
N ILE A 565 -11.11 -7.77 7.10
CA ILE A 565 -9.79 -7.63 7.76
C ILE A 565 -9.86 -6.73 8.98
N TYR A 566 -10.58 -5.61 8.92
CA TYR A 566 -10.72 -4.72 10.09
C TYR A 566 -11.40 -5.42 11.25
N GLU A 567 -12.48 -6.15 10.98
CA GLU A 567 -13.17 -7.01 11.95
C GLU A 567 -12.25 -8.09 12.52
N TYR A 568 -11.50 -8.77 11.65
CA TYR A 568 -10.52 -9.76 12.10
C TYR A 568 -9.43 -9.13 12.97
N PHE A 569 -8.93 -7.94 12.63
CA PHE A 569 -7.90 -7.23 13.41
C PHE A 569 -8.42 -6.91 14.82
N TYR A 570 -9.67 -6.48 14.92
CA TYR A 570 -10.35 -6.32 16.20
C TYR A 570 -10.34 -7.63 17.01
N TRP A 571 -10.83 -8.73 16.43
CA TRP A 571 -10.94 -10.02 17.12
C TRP A 571 -9.60 -10.52 17.64
N ILE A 572 -8.55 -10.48 16.81
CA ILE A 572 -7.22 -10.95 17.20
C ILE A 572 -6.61 -10.06 18.29
N LEU A 573 -6.82 -8.74 18.24
CA LEU A 573 -6.32 -7.84 19.28
C LEU A 573 -7.04 -8.11 20.60
N MET A 574 -8.38 -8.18 20.60
CA MET A 574 -9.16 -8.38 21.83
C MET A 574 -8.82 -9.71 22.52
N ALA A 575 -8.63 -10.79 21.75
CA ALA A 575 -8.12 -12.06 22.28
C ALA A 575 -6.69 -11.90 22.83
N ASN A 576 -5.81 -11.18 22.13
CA ASN A 576 -4.40 -11.00 22.49
C ASN A 576 -4.19 -10.18 23.77
N ILE A 577 -5.01 -9.15 24.02
CA ILE A 577 -4.95 -8.34 25.24
C ILE A 577 -5.77 -8.94 26.39
N GLY A 578 -6.52 -10.02 26.12
CA GLY A 578 -7.34 -10.73 27.11
C GLY A 578 -8.67 -10.05 27.41
N ALA A 579 -9.14 -9.15 26.54
CA ALA A 579 -10.43 -8.47 26.70
C ALA A 579 -11.61 -9.42 26.52
N LEU A 580 -11.43 -10.53 25.79
CA LEU A 580 -12.45 -11.57 25.59
C LEU A 580 -12.48 -12.64 26.69
N ASP A 581 -11.63 -12.55 27.72
CA ASP A 581 -11.59 -13.55 28.79
C ASP A 581 -12.96 -13.62 29.51
N PRO A 582 -13.61 -14.80 29.59
CA PRO A 582 -14.93 -14.96 30.20
C PRO A 582 -15.00 -14.56 31.68
N LYS A 583 -13.86 -14.40 32.35
CA LYS A 583 -13.82 -13.86 33.72
C LYS A 583 -14.24 -12.38 33.80
N HIS A 584 -14.17 -11.65 32.69
CA HIS A 584 -14.43 -10.21 32.61
C HIS A 584 -15.69 -9.86 31.83
N THR A 585 -16.07 -10.65 30.83
CA THR A 585 -17.16 -10.33 29.90
C THR A 585 -17.85 -11.59 29.35
N ASP A 586 -19.10 -11.44 28.91
CA ASP A 586 -19.84 -12.47 28.16
C ASP A 586 -19.57 -12.45 26.65
N LYS A 587 -18.85 -11.45 26.13
CA LYS A 587 -18.62 -11.22 24.69
C LYS A 587 -18.10 -12.44 23.94
N CYS A 588 -17.14 -13.18 24.51
CA CYS A 588 -16.62 -14.38 23.83
C CYS A 588 -17.68 -15.48 23.68
N GLU A 589 -18.51 -15.71 24.71
CA GLU A 589 -19.55 -16.73 24.62
C GLU A 589 -20.70 -16.28 23.71
N SER A 590 -21.06 -14.98 23.74
CA SER A 590 -22.12 -14.44 22.88
C SER A 590 -21.74 -14.41 21.39
N SER A 591 -20.44 -14.38 21.07
CA SER A 591 -19.92 -14.30 19.69
C SER A 591 -19.23 -15.58 19.24
N LYS A 592 -19.38 -16.69 19.98
CA LYS A 592 -18.61 -17.93 19.78
C LYS A 592 -18.79 -18.60 18.42
N ASP A 593 -19.95 -18.41 17.80
CA ASP A 593 -20.25 -18.95 16.47
C ASP A 593 -19.43 -18.25 15.37
N GLU A 594 -19.13 -16.96 15.58
CA GLU A 594 -18.29 -16.13 14.73
C GLU A 594 -16.80 -16.26 15.08
N TRP A 595 -16.47 -16.15 16.38
CA TRP A 595 -15.10 -16.13 16.89
C TRP A 595 -14.99 -16.89 18.23
N PRO A 596 -14.38 -18.09 18.28
CA PRO A 596 -14.35 -18.94 19.47
C PRO A 596 -13.07 -18.79 20.33
N ILE A 597 -12.20 -17.81 20.05
CA ILE A 597 -10.89 -17.67 20.71
C ILE A 597 -10.98 -16.57 21.78
N CYS A 598 -10.98 -16.94 23.07
CA CYS A 598 -11.22 -15.99 24.15
C CYS A 598 -9.95 -15.42 24.79
N THR A 599 -8.83 -16.15 24.69
CA THR A 599 -7.60 -15.81 25.41
C THR A 599 -6.37 -15.75 24.51
N LYS A 600 -5.35 -15.01 24.94
CA LYS A 600 -4.05 -14.96 24.27
C LYS A 600 -3.40 -16.34 24.09
N ALA A 601 -3.62 -17.24 25.04
CA ALA A 601 -3.10 -18.61 24.98
C ALA A 601 -3.81 -19.44 23.89
N GLU A 602 -5.13 -19.31 23.76
CA GLU A 602 -5.90 -19.94 22.70
C GLU A 602 -5.56 -19.35 21.34
N LEU A 603 -5.36 -18.03 21.25
CA LEU A 603 -4.91 -17.37 20.02
C LEU A 603 -3.57 -17.95 19.56
N LYS A 604 -2.58 -18.06 20.46
CA LYS A 604 -1.29 -18.70 20.17
C LYS A 604 -1.42 -20.14 19.68
N GLN A 605 -2.41 -20.88 20.16
CA GLN A 605 -2.58 -22.28 19.81
C GLN A 605 -3.29 -22.45 18.46
N ARG A 606 -4.34 -21.67 18.22
CA ARG A 606 -5.26 -21.82 17.07
C ARG A 606 -4.87 -20.96 15.89
N ASP A 607 -4.51 -19.70 16.14
CA ASP A 607 -4.17 -18.71 15.13
C ASP A 607 -2.74 -18.19 15.31
N LYS A 608 -1.79 -19.03 14.93
CA LYS A 608 -0.36 -18.74 15.09
C LYS A 608 0.06 -17.54 14.26
N LEU A 609 -0.49 -17.38 13.06
CA LEU A 609 -0.17 -16.26 12.17
C LEU A 609 -0.57 -14.93 12.82
N ALA A 610 -1.80 -14.82 13.34
CA ALA A 610 -2.22 -13.64 14.09
C ALA A 610 -1.40 -13.42 15.37
N TYR A 611 -1.14 -14.48 16.15
CA TYR A 611 -0.35 -14.36 17.37
C TYR A 611 1.07 -13.84 17.09
N GLU A 612 1.73 -14.37 16.06
CA GLU A 612 3.07 -13.94 15.65
C GLU A 612 3.06 -12.50 15.15
N LEU A 613 2.09 -12.13 14.30
CA LEU A 613 1.91 -10.78 13.81
C LEU A 613 1.80 -9.75 14.95
N LEU A 614 0.99 -10.05 15.98
CA LEU A 614 0.76 -9.11 17.08
C LEU A 614 1.90 -9.06 18.12
N ASN A 615 2.74 -10.10 18.24
CA ASN A 615 3.69 -10.22 19.36
C ASN A 615 5.16 -10.31 18.97
N ASN A 616 5.49 -10.63 17.72
CA ASN A 616 6.88 -10.93 17.32
C ASN A 616 7.47 -9.93 16.32
N GLU A 617 6.66 -9.02 15.78
CA GLU A 617 7.06 -8.08 14.72
C GLU A 617 7.59 -6.74 15.26
N GLY A 618 7.61 -6.53 16.58
CA GLY A 618 8.23 -5.35 17.22
C GLY A 618 7.40 -4.07 17.19
N PHE A 619 6.12 -4.16 16.83
CA PHE A 619 5.13 -3.10 16.98
C PHE A 619 4.79 -2.85 18.45
N ARG A 620 4.54 -1.59 18.81
CA ARG A 620 3.98 -1.22 20.13
C ARG A 620 2.45 -1.23 20.06
N LEU A 621 1.91 -2.40 19.77
CA LEU A 621 0.47 -2.62 19.82
C LEU A 621 -0.02 -2.65 21.28
N PRO A 622 -1.29 -2.34 21.53
CA PRO A 622 -1.86 -2.45 22.88
C PRO A 622 -1.62 -3.83 23.49
N THR A 623 -1.19 -3.84 24.75
CA THR A 623 -0.98 -5.04 25.57
C THR A 623 -1.82 -5.05 26.85
N ARG A 624 -2.37 -3.90 27.22
CA ARG A 624 -3.30 -3.68 28.35
C ARG A 624 -4.68 -3.35 27.81
N ILE A 625 -5.72 -3.77 28.52
CA ILE A 625 -7.11 -3.48 28.20
C ILE A 625 -7.41 -2.04 28.66
N PRO A 626 -7.82 -1.12 27.77
CA PRO A 626 -8.29 0.20 28.17
C PRO A 626 -9.47 0.13 29.15
N ASP A 627 -9.51 1.05 30.12
CA ASP A 627 -10.56 1.16 31.13
C ASP A 627 -11.26 2.53 31.13
N GLY A 628 -10.78 3.47 30.31
CA GLY A 628 -11.27 4.84 30.20
C GLY A 628 -10.68 5.82 31.22
N ASN A 629 -9.78 5.37 32.10
CA ASN A 629 -9.18 6.19 33.17
C ASN A 629 -7.72 6.56 32.86
N TYR A 630 -7.46 7.12 31.68
CA TYR A 630 -6.11 7.53 31.31
C TYR A 630 -5.54 8.59 32.28
N GLN A 631 -4.38 8.32 32.85
CA GLN A 631 -3.64 9.24 33.72
C GLN A 631 -2.16 9.18 33.32
N PRO A 632 -1.66 10.14 32.52
CA PRO A 632 -0.26 10.09 32.09
C PRO A 632 0.62 10.17 33.33
N SER A 633 1.43 9.13 33.54
CA SER A 633 2.35 9.08 34.66
C SER A 633 3.36 10.21 34.50
N GLN A 634 3.32 11.21 35.39
CA GLN A 634 4.35 12.25 35.40
C GLN A 634 5.69 11.59 35.75
N GLN A 635 6.56 11.40 34.77
CA GLN A 635 8.00 11.18 35.01
C GLN A 635 8.73 12.50 35.20
#